data_AF-A0A5C1YJ91-F1
#
_entry.id   AF-A0A5C1YJ91-F1
#
_cell.length_a   1.000
_cell.length_b   1.000
_cell.length_c   1.000
_cell.angle_alpha   90.00
_cell.angle_beta   90.00
_cell.angle_gamma   90.00
#
_symmetry.space_group_name_H-M   'P 1'
#
loop_
_entity.id
_entity.type
_entity.pdbx_description
1 polymer ?
#
loop_
_entity_poly.entity_id
_entity_poly.type
_entity_poly.pdbx_seq_one_letter_code
_entity_poly.pdbx_strand_id
1 'polypeptide(L)'
;MAETKKAAAAEVAVEAPEARGYRKVRRGYVVSDKMEKTIVVEVEDRVKHPLYGKVIRRTSKVKAHDELNTAGIGDLVVISETRPLSATKRWRLVEILEKAK
;
A
#
# COMPACT_ATOMS: atom_id res chain seq x y z
N MET A 1 -44.87 24.12 35.33
CA MET A 1 -44.30 22.87 35.89
C MET A 1 -44.20 21.90 34.72
N ALA A 2 -43.14 22.00 33.90
CA ALA A 2 -41.89 21.23 34.08
C ALA A 2 -42.17 19.74 33.74
N GLU A 3 -41.65 19.08 32.71
CA GLU A 3 -40.50 19.30 31.83
C GLU A 3 -40.73 18.59 30.49
N THR A 4 -40.12 19.14 29.45
CA THR A 4 -39.88 18.52 28.15
C THR A 4 -38.96 17.31 28.26
N LYS A 5 -39.23 16.23 27.50
CA LYS A 5 -38.14 15.39 26.99
C LYS A 5 -38.44 14.92 25.57
N LYS A 6 -38.10 15.81 24.63
CA LYS A 6 -37.84 15.49 23.23
C LYS A 6 -36.71 14.46 23.21
N ALA A 7 -37.04 13.20 22.99
CA ALA A 7 -36.05 12.19 22.63
C ALA A 7 -35.63 12.49 21.19
N ALA A 8 -34.52 13.21 21.06
CA ALA A 8 -33.90 13.51 19.78
C ALA A 8 -33.40 12.20 19.16
N ALA A 9 -33.89 11.89 17.98
CA ALA A 9 -33.21 10.99 17.06
C ALA A 9 -31.81 11.57 16.78
N ALA A 10 -30.78 10.81 17.11
CA ALA A 10 -29.42 11.10 16.69
C ALA A 10 -29.19 10.38 15.36
N GLU A 11 -29.63 10.99 14.26
CA GLU A 11 -29.05 10.71 12.95
C GLU A 11 -27.65 11.33 12.95
N VAL A 12 -26.62 10.50 13.17
CA VAL A 12 -25.26 10.89 12.81
C VAL A 12 -25.17 10.71 11.30
N ALA A 13 -25.50 11.78 10.57
CA ALA A 13 -25.17 11.89 9.17
C ALA A 13 -23.64 11.82 9.04
N VAL A 14 -23.14 10.67 8.61
CA VAL A 14 -21.72 10.51 8.25
C VAL A 14 -21.54 11.29 6.94
N GLU A 15 -21.08 12.53 7.05
CA GLU A 15 -20.59 13.27 5.90
C GLU A 15 -19.55 12.40 5.18
N ALA A 16 -19.81 12.11 3.91
CA ALA A 16 -18.88 11.37 3.07
C ALA A 16 -17.54 12.12 3.09
N PRO A 17 -16.43 11.49 3.50
CA PRO A 17 -15.15 12.18 3.55
C PRO A 17 -14.83 12.69 2.15
N GLU A 18 -14.42 13.95 2.06
CA GLU A 18 -13.95 14.57 0.81
C GLU A 18 -13.04 13.58 0.06
N ALA A 19 -13.26 13.45 -1.26
CA ALA A 19 -12.60 12.45 -2.08
C ALA A 19 -11.07 12.59 -2.02
N ARG A 20 -10.43 11.79 -1.15
CA ARG A 20 -8.97 11.76 -1.00
C ARG A 20 -8.35 11.36 -2.34
N GLY A 21 -7.32 12.10 -2.78
CA GLY A 21 -6.66 11.85 -4.06
C GLY A 21 -6.18 10.39 -4.21
N TYR A 22 -6.27 9.87 -5.43
CA TYR A 22 -5.87 8.49 -5.76
C TYR A 22 -4.35 8.29 -5.56
N ARG A 23 -3.97 7.25 -4.82
CA ARG A 23 -2.58 6.82 -4.65
C ARG A 23 -2.34 5.52 -5.42
N LYS A 24 -1.17 5.40 -6.05
CA LYS A 24 -0.85 4.18 -6.80
C LYS A 24 -0.65 3.00 -5.86
N VAL A 25 -1.19 1.87 -6.27
CA VAL A 25 -1.04 0.58 -5.60
C VAL A 25 -0.30 -0.36 -6.54
N ARG A 26 0.67 -1.10 -6.02
CA ARG A 26 1.43 -2.10 -6.78
C ARG A 26 1.51 -3.40 -6.00
N ARG A 27 1.71 -4.50 -6.72
CA ARG A 27 1.95 -5.82 -6.15
C ARG A 27 3.36 -6.28 -6.52
N GLY A 28 3.99 -7.04 -5.65
CA GLY A 28 5.34 -7.54 -5.89
C GLY A 28 5.76 -8.56 -4.85
N TYR A 29 6.94 -9.14 -5.07
CA TYR A 29 7.52 -10.15 -4.19
C TYR A 29 8.57 -9.53 -3.26
N VAL A 30 8.62 -9.98 -2.02
CA VAL A 30 9.65 -9.54 -1.07
C VAL A 30 10.97 -10.27 -1.37
N VAL A 31 12.02 -9.50 -1.66
CA VAL A 31 13.37 -10.04 -1.94
C VAL A 31 14.27 -10.00 -0.71
N SER A 32 14.06 -9.03 0.18
CA SER A 32 14.89 -8.88 1.38
C SER A 32 14.11 -8.24 2.52
N ASP A 33 14.21 -8.88 3.69
CA ASP A 33 13.72 -8.41 4.99
C ASP A 33 14.89 -8.19 5.99
N LYS A 34 16.10 -7.91 5.48
CA LYS A 34 17.28 -7.78 6.36
C LYS A 34 17.31 -6.47 7.17
N MET A 35 16.43 -5.51 6.88
CA MET A 35 16.45 -4.17 7.46
C MET A 35 15.29 -4.01 8.43
N GLU A 36 15.50 -3.24 9.50
CA GLU A 36 14.41 -2.94 10.43
C GLU A 36 13.29 -2.13 9.78
N LYS A 37 12.05 -2.57 10.01
CA LYS A 37 10.83 -1.86 9.60
C LYS A 37 10.78 -1.56 8.10
N THR A 38 11.49 -2.35 7.29
CA THR A 38 11.73 -2.06 5.88
C THR A 38 11.91 -3.34 5.07
N ILE A 39 11.04 -3.53 4.10
CA ILE A 39 11.15 -4.62 3.13
C ILE A 39 11.55 -4.09 1.76
N VAL A 40 12.36 -4.87 1.04
CA VAL A 40 12.67 -4.62 -0.37
C VAL A 40 11.74 -5.46 -1.23
N VAL A 41 10.87 -4.79 -1.97
CA VAL A 41 9.88 -5.41 -2.85
C VAL A 41 10.32 -5.28 -4.30
N GLU A 42 10.24 -6.38 -5.02
CA GLU A 42 10.45 -6.44 -6.46
C GLU A 42 9.11 -6.34 -7.18
N VAL A 43 8.94 -5.27 -7.95
CA VAL A 43 7.73 -5.00 -8.73
C VAL A 43 8.04 -5.21 -10.20
N GLU A 44 7.20 -6.04 -10.83
CA GLU A 44 7.29 -6.33 -12.25
C GLU A 44 6.27 -5.52 -13.05
N ASP A 45 6.76 -4.83 -14.08
CA ASP A 45 5.94 -4.13 -15.06
C ASP A 45 6.18 -4.75 -16.45
N ARG A 46 5.10 -4.91 -17.24
CA ARG A 46 5.18 -5.31 -18.64
C ARG A 46 5.10 -4.07 -19.53
N VAL A 47 6.19 -3.73 -20.20
CA VAL A 47 6.29 -2.52 -21.02
C VAL A 47 6.61 -2.91 -22.46
N LYS A 48 5.97 -2.27 -23.43
CA LYS A 48 6.30 -2.44 -24.86
C LYS A 48 7.57 -1.68 -25.16
N HIS A 49 8.50 -2.31 -25.88
CA HIS A 49 9.65 -1.60 -26.42
C HIS A 49 9.17 -0.47 -27.35
N PRO A 50 9.65 0.77 -27.20
CA PRO A 50 9.09 1.93 -27.91
C PRO A 50 9.15 1.80 -29.44
N LEU A 51 10.26 1.25 -29.96
CA LEU A 51 10.46 1.08 -31.41
C LEU A 51 9.87 -0.25 -31.94
N TYR A 52 10.27 -1.39 -31.37
CA TYR A 52 9.90 -2.72 -31.89
C TYR A 52 8.56 -3.28 -31.40
N GLY A 53 7.89 -2.67 -30.42
CA GLY A 53 6.61 -3.14 -29.89
C GLY A 53 6.64 -4.46 -29.11
N LYS A 54 7.79 -5.17 -29.05
CA LYS A 54 7.98 -6.39 -28.24
C LYS A 54 7.68 -6.10 -26.77
N VAL A 55 6.84 -6.91 -26.14
CA VAL A 55 6.55 -6.81 -24.70
C VAL A 55 7.74 -7.34 -23.90
N ILE A 56 8.32 -6.49 -23.06
CA ILE A 56 9.48 -6.79 -22.22
C ILE A 56 9.04 -6.69 -20.76
N ARG A 57 9.57 -7.58 -19.90
CA ARG A 57 9.42 -7.48 -18.44
C ARG A 57 10.47 -6.51 -17.90
N ARG A 58 10.04 -5.47 -17.18
CA ARG A 58 10.90 -4.55 -16.45
C ARG A 58 10.67 -4.75 -14.96
N THR A 59 11.76 -5.01 -14.27
CA THR A 59 11.76 -5.24 -12.83
C THR A 59 12.31 -4.00 -12.13
N SER A 60 11.63 -3.55 -11.07
CA SER A 60 12.09 -2.43 -10.23
C SER A 60 12.04 -2.81 -8.75
N LYS A 61 13.09 -2.44 -8.01
CA LYS A 61 13.17 -2.68 -6.56
C LYS A 61 12.75 -1.42 -5.82
N VAL A 62 11.82 -1.56 -4.89
CA VAL A 62 11.31 -0.45 -4.08
C VAL A 62 11.39 -0.81 -2.60
N LYS A 63 11.68 0.20 -1.76
CA LYS A 63 11.69 0.03 -0.30
C LYS A 63 10.32 0.41 0.25
N ALA A 64 9.66 -0.56 0.88
CA ALA A 64 8.40 -0.36 1.58
C ALA A 64 8.60 -0.34 3.09
N HIS A 65 7.77 0.45 3.78
CA HIS A 65 7.72 0.47 5.23
C HIS A 65 6.68 -0.53 5.73
N ASP A 66 7.12 -1.37 6.66
CA ASP A 66 6.29 -2.22 7.51
C ASP A 66 6.69 -1.88 8.95
N GLU A 67 5.73 -1.68 9.85
CA GLU A 67 6.02 -1.37 11.26
C GLU A 67 6.22 -2.62 12.11
N LEU A 68 5.55 -3.71 11.73
CA LEU A 68 5.46 -4.93 12.52
C LEU A 68 6.39 -6.05 12.00
N ASN A 69 7.14 -5.80 10.91
CA ASN A 69 8.01 -6.78 10.23
C ASN A 69 7.28 -8.11 9.98
N THR A 70 6.06 -8.00 9.45
CA THR A 70 5.15 -9.14 9.27
C THR A 70 5.37 -9.92 7.99
N ALA A 71 5.96 -9.27 6.98
CA ALA A 71 6.24 -9.85 5.67
C ALA A 71 7.65 -10.46 5.61
N GLY A 72 7.72 -11.75 5.29
CA GLY A 72 8.96 -12.49 5.11
C GLY A 72 9.47 -12.44 3.67
N ILE A 73 10.64 -13.06 3.45
CA ILE A 73 11.23 -13.22 2.12
C ILE A 73 10.37 -14.19 1.28
N GLY A 74 10.06 -13.81 0.05
CA GLY A 74 9.25 -14.61 -0.88
C GLY A 74 7.75 -14.32 -0.83
N ASP A 75 7.28 -13.51 0.11
CA ASP A 75 5.86 -13.18 0.24
C ASP A 75 5.36 -12.31 -0.92
N LEU A 76 4.11 -12.55 -1.35
CA LEU A 76 3.40 -11.69 -2.28
C LEU A 76 2.69 -10.57 -1.52
N VAL A 77 3.12 -9.33 -1.75
CA VAL A 77 2.65 -8.17 -1.00
C VAL A 77 2.04 -7.09 -1.88
N VAL A 78 1.05 -6.38 -1.33
CA VAL A 78 0.47 -5.18 -1.90
C VAL A 78 1.05 -3.96 -1.19
N ILE A 79 1.59 -3.04 -1.98
CA ILE A 79 2.21 -1.80 -1.52
C ILE A 79 1.46 -0.58 -2.05
N SER A 80 1.35 0.46 -1.22
CA SER A 80 0.76 1.75 -1.62
C SER A 80 1.77 2.89 -1.49
N GLU A 81 1.70 3.85 -2.40
CA GLU A 81 2.49 5.08 -2.29
C GLU A 81 2.11 5.86 -1.04
N THR A 82 3.12 6.45 -0.41
CA THR A 82 2.96 7.31 0.76
C THR A 82 3.92 8.48 0.71
N ARG A 83 3.77 9.42 1.63
CA ARG A 83 4.75 10.50 1.83
C ARG A 83 6.14 9.90 2.08
N PRO A 84 7.23 10.60 1.75
CA PRO A 84 8.57 10.15 2.09
C PRO A 84 8.69 9.85 3.59
N LEU A 85 9.11 8.63 3.94
CA LEU A 85 9.40 8.23 5.32
C LEU A 85 10.91 8.27 5.63
N SER A 86 11.72 8.23 4.58
CA SER A 86 13.19 8.29 4.63
C SER A 86 13.70 8.75 3.26
N ALA A 87 15.02 8.79 3.04
CA ALA A 87 15.63 9.17 1.77
C ALA A 87 15.07 8.35 0.59
N THR A 88 14.93 7.03 0.74
CA THR A 88 14.48 6.12 -0.34
C THR A 88 13.09 5.52 -0.15
N LYS A 89 12.54 5.52 1.07
CA LYS A 89 11.25 4.86 1.38
C LYS A 89 10.08 5.74 0.91
N ARG A 90 9.32 5.24 -0.06
CA ARG A 90 8.14 5.91 -0.67
C ARG A 90 6.87 5.06 -0.65
N TRP A 91 7.00 3.82 -0.17
CA TRP A 91 5.93 2.84 -0.19
C TRP A 91 5.66 2.36 1.23
N ARG A 92 4.42 1.98 1.51
CA ARG A 92 4.03 1.26 2.74
C ARG A 92 3.38 -0.08 2.39
N LEU A 93 3.56 -1.07 3.25
CA LEU A 93 2.83 -2.32 3.18
C LEU A 93 1.34 -2.06 3.46
N VAL A 94 0.46 -2.65 2.66
CA VAL A 94 -1.00 -2.59 2.86
C VAL A 94 -1.50 -3.95 3.31
N GLU A 95 -1.14 -4.99 2.55
CA GLU A 95 -1.64 -6.34 2.75
C GLU A 95 -0.61 -7.35 2.27
N ILE A 96 -0.53 -8.49 2.96
CA ILE A 96 0.21 -9.68 2.53
C ILE A 96 -0.82 -10.63 1.95
N LEU A 97 -0.75 -10.88 0.64
CA LEU A 97 -1.72 -11.72 -0.06
C LEU A 97 -1.41 -13.20 0.15
N GLU A 98 -0.16 -13.58 -0.06
CA GLU A 98 0.30 -14.96 0.05
C GLU A 98 1.62 -14.98 0.81
N LYS A 99 1.67 -15.77 1.89
CA LYS A 99 2.92 -16.08 2.57
C LYS A 99 3.61 -17.22 1.85
N ALA A 100 4.90 -17.09 1.62
CA ALA A 100 5.72 -18.17 1.08
C ALA A 100 5.67 -19.38 2.03
N LYS A 101 5.50 -20.57 1.45
CA LYS A 101 5.48 -21.85 2.18
C LYS A 101 6.89 -22.38 2.40
#